data_AF-A0A0Q9QKZ4-F1
#
_entry.id   AF-A0A0Q9QKZ4-F1
#
_cell.length_a   1.000
_cell.length_b   1.000
_cell.length_c   1.000
_cell.angle_alpha   90.00
_cell.angle_beta   90.00
_cell.angle_gamma   90.00
#
_symmetry.space_group_name_H-M   'P 1'
#
loop_
_entity.id
_entity.type
_entity.pdbx_description
1 polymer ?
#
loop_
_entity_poly.entity_id
_entity_poly.type
_entity_poly.pdbx_seq_one_letter_code
_entity_poly.pdbx_strand_id
1 'polypeptide(L)'
;MGLASAFFHVLGFSRWLFAFNYLAVQYDGRDVAQKEAVELVFHTFHQYLGVTLGETLGFTTMGIWAILTAIALYQSGYLPKWAAYLSDLSGLGIIAGVLEWAGWSAAVEINAYAYQLWILIIAGLGIRFIIRSTRR
;
A
#
# COMPACT_ATOMS: atom_id res chain seq x y z
N MET A 1 -8.07 -8.08 -7.02
CA MET A 1 -6.78 -7.51 -6.59
C MET A 1 -6.95 -6.19 -5.84
N GLY A 2 -7.55 -5.14 -6.43
CA GLY A 2 -7.73 -3.86 -5.72
C GLY A 2 -8.48 -3.96 -4.39
N LEU A 3 -9.60 -4.70 -4.34
CA LEU A 3 -10.32 -4.97 -3.08
C LEU A 3 -9.48 -5.74 -2.06
N ALA A 4 -8.65 -6.69 -2.51
CA ALA A 4 -7.76 -7.45 -1.63
C ALA A 4 -6.69 -6.52 -1.03
N SER A 5 -6.14 -5.61 -1.83
CA SER A 5 -5.19 -4.61 -1.34
C SER A 5 -5.83 -3.68 -0.30
N ALA A 6 -7.03 -3.18 -0.58
CA ALA A 6 -7.77 -2.35 0.38
C ALA A 6 -8.01 -3.10 1.69
N PHE A 7 -8.43 -4.37 1.61
CA PHE A 7 -8.63 -5.23 2.76
C PHE A 7 -7.35 -5.39 3.59
N PHE A 8 -6.21 -5.73 2.95
CA PHE A 8 -4.94 -5.91 3.64
C PHE A 8 -4.42 -4.62 4.28
N HIS A 9 -4.47 -3.48 3.59
CA HIS A 9 -4.09 -2.20 4.17
C HIS A 9 -4.98 -1.84 5.36
N VAL A 10 -6.30 -2.02 5.27
CA VAL A 10 -7.23 -1.77 6.38
C VAL A 10 -6.87 -2.63 7.59
N LEU A 11 -6.58 -3.92 7.39
CA LEU A 11 -6.10 -4.79 8.47
C LEU A 11 -4.79 -4.29 9.08
N GLY A 12 -3.81 -3.88 8.26
CA GLY A 12 -2.55 -3.34 8.76
C GLY A 12 -2.71 -2.04 9.54
N PHE A 13 -3.51 -1.10 9.05
CA PHE A 13 -3.78 0.16 9.73
C PHE A 13 -4.66 0.00 10.98
N SER A 14 -5.48 -1.05 11.07
CA SER A 14 -6.35 -1.31 12.22
C SER A 14 -5.58 -1.39 13.55
N ARG A 15 -4.31 -1.83 13.53
CA ARG A 15 -3.45 -1.89 14.73
C ARG A 15 -3.22 -0.51 15.36
N TRP A 16 -3.17 0.56 14.56
CA TRP A 16 -3.03 1.94 15.08
C TRP A 16 -4.32 2.42 15.74
N LEU A 17 -5.48 2.02 15.21
CA LEU A 17 -6.78 2.44 15.72
C LEU A 17 -7.13 1.72 17.02
N PHE A 18 -6.92 0.40 17.08
CA PHE A 18 -7.42 -0.45 18.16
C PHE A 18 -6.33 -0.89 19.14
N ALA A 19 -5.21 -1.42 18.65
CA ALA A 19 -4.20 -2.05 19.50
C ALA A 19 -3.29 -1.02 20.18
N PHE A 20 -2.85 0.01 19.45
CA PHE A 20 -1.87 0.98 19.93
C PHE A 20 -2.32 1.71 21.21
N ASN A 21 -3.51 2.32 21.19
CA ASN A 21 -4.03 3.06 22.34
C ASN A 21 -4.21 2.17 23.57
N TYR A 22 -4.72 0.95 23.38
CA TYR A 22 -4.89 -0.01 24.46
C TYR A 22 -3.54 -0.40 25.08
N LEU A 23 -2.56 -0.76 24.25
CA LEU A 23 -1.23 -1.18 24.72
C LEU A 23 -0.49 -0.03 25.41
N ALA A 24 -0.62 1.20 24.92
CA ALA A 24 -0.02 2.37 25.55
C ALA A 24 -0.51 2.57 27.00
N VAL A 25 -1.83 2.43 27.24
CA VAL A 25 -2.39 2.48 28.61
C VAL A 25 -1.88 1.33 29.47
N GLN A 26 -1.72 0.13 28.90
CA GLN A 26 -1.16 -1.00 29.65
C GLN A 26 0.33 -0.87 29.94
N TYR A 27 1.05 -0.03 29.20
CA TYR A 27 2.48 0.22 29.42
C TYR A 27 2.74 1.15 30.61
N ASP A 28 1.87 2.12 30.84
CA ASP A 28 2.09 3.19 31.82
C ASP A 28 1.93 2.71 33.28
N GLY A 29 2.78 3.20 34.17
CA GLY A 29 2.76 2.87 35.61
C GLY A 29 3.04 1.40 35.97
N ARG A 30 3.46 0.57 35.01
CA ARG A 30 3.74 -0.86 35.22
C ARG A 30 5.19 -1.16 35.58
N ASP A 31 5.40 -2.35 36.16
CA ASP A 31 6.73 -2.88 36.43
C ASP A 31 7.46 -3.29 35.13
N VAL A 32 8.74 -3.62 35.25
CA VAL A 32 9.61 -3.92 34.10
C VAL A 32 9.09 -5.13 33.31
N ALA A 33 8.73 -6.21 34.01
CA ALA A 33 8.28 -7.45 33.36
C ALA A 33 6.98 -7.25 32.56
N GLN A 34 6.06 -6.44 33.09
CA GLN A 34 4.82 -6.09 32.40
C GLN A 34 5.07 -5.22 31.16
N LYS A 35 6.01 -4.27 31.24
CA LYS A 35 6.39 -3.43 30.10
C LYS A 35 6.99 -4.24 28.96
N GLU A 36 7.92 -5.14 29.26
CA GLU A 36 8.51 -6.05 28.26
C GLU A 36 7.46 -6.91 27.57
N ALA A 37 6.46 -7.42 28.32
CA ALA A 37 5.35 -8.17 27.74
C ALA A 37 4.50 -7.31 26.79
N VAL A 38 4.19 -6.07 27.17
CA VAL A 38 3.45 -5.13 26.31
C VAL A 38 4.22 -4.81 25.03
N GLU A 39 5.53 -4.57 25.12
CA GLU A 39 6.42 -4.34 23.98
C GLU A 39 6.44 -5.54 23.03
N LEU A 40 6.59 -6.75 23.54
CA LEU A 40 6.55 -7.97 22.73
C LEU A 40 5.22 -8.10 21.97
N VAL A 41 4.09 -7.83 22.63
CA VAL A 41 2.77 -7.86 21.98
C VAL A 41 2.66 -6.77 20.92
N PHE A 42 3.14 -5.57 21.18
CA PHE A 42 3.19 -4.48 20.21
C PHE A 42 4.01 -4.86 18.97
N HIS A 43 5.23 -5.37 19.17
CA HIS A 43 6.09 -5.83 18.08
C HIS A 43 5.47 -6.98 17.29
N THR A 44 4.79 -7.91 17.96
CA THR A 44 4.07 -9.01 17.29
C THR A 44 2.97 -8.48 16.38
N PHE A 45 2.16 -7.52 16.85
CA PHE A 45 1.14 -6.88 16.01
C PHE A 45 1.75 -6.07 14.86
N HIS A 46 2.85 -5.37 15.11
CA HIS A 46 3.57 -4.64 14.07
C HIS A 46 4.04 -5.59 12.96
N GLN A 47 4.71 -6.68 13.33
CA GLN A 47 5.26 -7.64 12.37
C GLN A 47 4.17 -8.41 11.61
N TYR A 48 3.10 -8.82 12.31
CA TYR A 48 2.05 -9.62 11.67
C TYR A 48 1.06 -8.75 10.90
N LEU A 49 0.37 -7.81 11.56
CA LEU A 49 -0.64 -7.00 10.91
C LEU A 49 -0.02 -5.92 10.02
N GLY A 50 1.00 -5.22 10.51
CA GLY A 50 1.66 -4.14 9.76
C GLY A 50 2.45 -4.68 8.58
N VAL A 51 3.56 -5.35 8.87
CA VAL A 51 4.54 -5.79 7.87
C VAL A 51 3.98 -6.89 6.96
N THR A 52 3.46 -7.98 7.53
CA THR A 52 3.07 -9.16 6.74
C THR A 52 1.76 -8.93 5.98
N LEU A 53 0.71 -8.46 6.65
CA LEU A 53 -0.57 -8.24 5.99
C LEU A 53 -0.60 -6.87 5.29
N GLY A 54 -0.42 -5.79 6.04
CA GLY A 54 -0.61 -4.42 5.58
C GLY A 54 0.32 -4.05 4.43
N GLU A 55 1.61 -4.32 4.57
CA GLU A 55 2.62 -3.88 3.62
C GLU A 55 2.95 -4.97 2.60
N THR A 56 3.30 -6.19 3.04
CA THR A 56 3.69 -7.25 2.11
C THR A 56 2.55 -7.66 1.18
N LEU A 57 1.41 -8.11 1.74
CA LEU A 57 0.26 -8.48 0.93
C LEU A 57 -0.45 -7.26 0.34
N GLY A 58 -0.52 -6.15 1.07
CA GLY A 58 -1.10 -4.90 0.58
C GLY A 58 -0.39 -4.35 -0.65
N PHE A 59 0.94 -4.22 -0.63
CA PHE A 59 1.75 -3.76 -1.76
C PHE A 59 1.73 -4.75 -2.90
N THR A 60 1.87 -6.05 -2.62
CA THR A 60 1.85 -7.08 -3.68
C THR A 60 0.53 -7.04 -4.46
N THR A 61 -0.59 -7.06 -3.75
CA THR A 61 -1.91 -7.02 -4.40
C THR A 61 -2.21 -5.67 -5.05
N MET A 62 -1.69 -4.56 -4.51
CA MET A 62 -1.82 -3.24 -5.12
C MET A 62 -1.04 -3.14 -6.42
N GLY A 63 0.22 -3.57 -6.45
CA GLY A 63 1.04 -3.49 -7.65
C GLY A 63 0.52 -4.42 -8.76
N ILE A 64 0.06 -5.63 -8.41
CA ILE A 64 -0.65 -6.50 -9.36
C ILE A 64 -1.91 -5.81 -9.88
N TRP A 65 -2.69 -5.17 -9.01
CA TRP A 65 -3.88 -4.43 -9.44
C TRP A 65 -3.52 -3.28 -10.39
N ALA A 66 -2.47 -2.52 -10.11
CA ALA A 66 -2.00 -1.42 -10.96
C ALA A 66 -1.64 -1.93 -12.37
N ILE A 67 -0.83 -3.00 -12.45
CA ILE A 67 -0.43 -3.64 -13.72
C ILE A 67 -1.67 -4.13 -14.49
N LEU A 68 -2.54 -4.91 -13.85
CA LEU A 68 -3.73 -5.45 -14.52
C LEU A 68 -4.67 -4.33 -15.00
N THR A 69 -4.79 -3.25 -14.22
CA THR A 69 -5.61 -2.08 -14.58
C THR A 69 -5.00 -1.35 -15.78
N ALA A 70 -3.68 -1.15 -15.81
CA ALA A 70 -2.99 -0.52 -16.92
C ALA A 70 -3.14 -1.33 -18.22
N ILE A 71 -2.93 -2.65 -18.15
CA ILE A 71 -3.13 -3.56 -19.28
C ILE A 71 -4.56 -3.49 -19.81
N ALA A 72 -5.56 -3.57 -18.94
CA ALA A 72 -6.97 -3.53 -19.33
C ALA A 72 -7.34 -2.18 -19.98
N LEU A 73 -6.87 -1.06 -19.43
CA LEU A 73 -7.13 0.28 -19.96
C LEU A 73 -6.42 0.52 -21.30
N TYR A 74 -5.23 -0.01 -21.47
CA TYR A 74 -4.50 0.02 -22.75
C TYR A 74 -5.23 -0.78 -23.82
N GLN A 75 -5.62 -2.02 -23.52
CA GLN A 75 -6.38 -2.89 -24.42
C GLN A 75 -7.73 -2.28 -24.82
N SER A 76 -8.35 -1.52 -23.93
CA SER A 76 -9.62 -0.81 -24.18
C SER A 76 -9.45 0.51 -24.96
N GLY A 77 -8.22 0.91 -25.29
CA GLY A 77 -7.93 2.16 -26.01
C GLY A 77 -8.09 3.45 -25.19
N TYR A 78 -8.28 3.34 -23.88
CA TYR A 78 -8.44 4.49 -22.98
C TYR A 78 -7.11 5.07 -22.52
N LEU A 79 -6.09 4.23 -22.41
CA LEU A 79 -4.75 4.62 -21.95
C LEU A 79 -3.74 4.51 -23.10
N PRO A 80 -2.97 5.58 -23.40
CA PRO A 80 -1.93 5.50 -24.42
C PRO A 80 -0.77 4.60 -23.96
N LYS A 81 -0.03 4.03 -24.92
CA LYS A 81 1.04 3.05 -24.67
C LYS A 81 2.07 3.51 -23.62
N TRP A 82 2.53 4.77 -23.69
CA TRP A 82 3.51 5.30 -22.74
C TRP A 82 2.99 5.32 -21.30
N ALA A 83 1.72 5.68 -21.10
CA ALA A 83 1.11 5.75 -19.78
C ALA A 83 0.87 4.34 -19.22
N ALA A 84 0.52 3.37 -20.08
CA ALA A 84 0.43 1.97 -19.71
C ALA A 84 1.78 1.45 -19.18
N TYR A 85 2.88 1.68 -19.90
CA TYR A 85 4.21 1.26 -19.45
C TYR A 85 4.62 1.90 -18.12
N LEU A 86 4.38 3.20 -17.93
CA LEU A 86 4.70 3.85 -16.66
C LEU A 86 3.85 3.32 -15.50
N SER A 87 2.61 2.92 -15.79
CA SER A 87 1.72 2.31 -14.80
C SER A 87 2.16 0.90 -14.42
N ASP A 88 2.61 0.11 -15.39
CA ASP A 88 3.19 -1.22 -15.15
C ASP A 88 4.48 -1.11 -14.33
N LEU A 89 5.36 -0.16 -14.69
CA LEU A 89 6.57 0.13 -13.94
C LEU A 89 6.24 0.60 -12.51
N SER A 90 5.19 1.40 -12.34
CA SER A 90 4.71 1.79 -11.02
C SER A 90 4.20 0.59 -10.23
N GLY A 91 3.46 -0.34 -10.85
CA GLY A 91 3.02 -1.55 -10.18
C GLY A 91 4.19 -2.43 -9.72
N LEU A 92 5.24 -2.55 -10.52
CA LEU A 92 6.48 -3.22 -10.12
C LEU A 92 7.19 -2.50 -8.97
N GLY A 93 7.28 -1.16 -9.03
CA GLY A 93 7.85 -0.35 -7.96
C GLY A 93 7.08 -0.45 -6.64
N ILE A 94 5.74 -0.56 -6.70
CA ILE A 94 4.92 -0.82 -5.52
C ILE A 94 5.25 -2.20 -4.93
N ILE A 95 5.31 -3.26 -5.75
CA ILE A 95 5.69 -4.61 -5.29
C ILE A 95 7.10 -4.62 -4.69
N ALA A 96 8.03 -3.84 -5.24
CA ALA A 96 9.40 -3.74 -4.74
C ALA A 96 9.47 -3.26 -3.28
N GLY A 97 8.44 -2.58 -2.77
CA GLY A 97 8.35 -2.18 -1.36
C GLY A 97 8.49 -3.34 -0.37
N VAL A 98 8.10 -4.57 -0.75
CA VAL A 98 8.27 -5.77 0.09
C VAL A 98 9.74 -6.03 0.45
N LEU A 99 10.68 -5.55 -0.39
CA LEU A 99 12.11 -5.76 -0.20
C LEU A 99 12.70 -4.88 0.92
N GLU A 100 11.97 -3.89 1.43
CA GLU A 100 12.35 -3.16 2.65
C GLU A 100 12.62 -4.16 3.78
N TRP A 101 11.70 -5.12 3.94
CA TRP A 101 11.75 -6.15 4.97
C TRP A 101 12.83 -7.21 4.73
N ALA A 102 13.43 -7.22 3.54
CA ALA A 102 14.62 -8.00 3.22
C ALA A 102 15.93 -7.21 3.44
N GLY A 103 15.85 -5.98 3.96
CA GLY A 103 17.00 -5.12 4.27
C GLY A 103 17.35 -4.11 3.18
N TRP A 104 16.54 -3.99 2.11
CA TRP A 104 16.80 -3.01 1.06
C TRP A 104 16.13 -1.66 1.37
N SER A 105 16.86 -0.75 1.99
CA SER A 105 16.33 0.55 2.44
C SER A 105 15.73 1.41 1.31
N ALA A 106 16.28 1.34 0.09
CA ALA A 106 15.75 2.10 -1.05
C ALA A 106 14.37 1.62 -1.52
N ALA A 107 13.92 0.44 -1.12
CA ALA A 107 12.61 -0.10 -1.48
C ALA A 107 11.45 0.80 -1.03
N VAL A 108 11.59 1.46 0.12
CA VAL A 108 10.60 2.41 0.66
C VAL A 108 10.39 3.58 -0.27
N GLU A 109 11.49 4.21 -0.68
CA GLU A 109 11.43 5.38 -1.56
C GLU A 109 10.90 5.00 -2.95
N ILE A 110 11.34 3.85 -3.49
CA ILE A 110 10.84 3.32 -4.76
C ILE A 110 9.33 3.08 -4.69
N ASN A 111 8.85 2.42 -3.65
CA ASN A 111 7.43 2.17 -3.44
C ASN A 111 6.63 3.49 -3.36
N ALA A 112 7.12 4.46 -2.58
CA ALA A 112 6.47 5.75 -2.42
C ALA A 112 6.35 6.52 -3.74
N TYR A 113 7.45 6.63 -4.52
CA TYR A 113 7.42 7.29 -5.81
C TYR A 113 6.56 6.56 -6.84
N ALA A 114 6.55 5.22 -6.79
CA ALA A 114 5.71 4.41 -7.66
C ALA A 114 4.22 4.62 -7.38
N TYR A 115 3.80 4.70 -6.12
CA TYR A 115 2.44 5.09 -5.75
C TYR A 115 2.06 6.47 -6.28
N GLN A 116 2.94 7.47 -6.08
CA GLN A 116 2.69 8.84 -6.54
C GLN A 116 2.52 8.89 -8.06
N LEU A 117 3.43 8.27 -8.80
CA LEU A 117 3.36 8.21 -10.26
C LEU A 117 2.07 7.53 -10.73
N TRP A 118 1.69 6.40 -10.12
CA TRP A 118 0.47 5.70 -10.48
C TRP A 118 -0.78 6.56 -10.23
N ILE A 119 -0.85 7.23 -9.07
CA ILE A 119 -1.94 8.15 -8.72
C ILE A 119 -2.05 9.28 -9.73
N LEU A 120 -0.94 9.87 -10.17
CA LEU A 120 -0.94 10.93 -11.18
C LEU A 120 -1.51 10.45 -12.52
N ILE A 121 -1.17 9.24 -12.94
CA ILE A 121 -1.67 8.66 -14.20
C ILE A 121 -3.18 8.42 -14.14
N ILE A 122 -3.69 7.77 -13.08
CA ILE A 122 -5.13 7.51 -12.94
C ILE A 122 -5.93 8.80 -12.72
N ALA A 123 -5.39 9.78 -11.99
CA ALA A 123 -6.03 11.08 -11.82
C ALA A 123 -6.14 11.81 -13.17
N GLY A 124 -5.07 11.81 -13.96
CA GLY A 124 -5.09 12.37 -15.32
C GLY A 124 -6.11 11.69 -16.23
N LEU A 125 -6.24 10.37 -16.14
CA LEU A 125 -7.27 9.62 -16.87
C LEU A 125 -8.68 10.00 -16.42
N GLY A 126 -8.92 10.09 -15.10
CA GLY A 126 -10.21 10.51 -14.53
C GLY A 126 -10.62 11.91 -14.99
N ILE A 127 -9.70 12.87 -14.92
CA ILE A 127 -9.92 14.25 -15.40
C ILE A 127 -10.28 14.25 -16.89
N ARG A 128 -9.54 13.48 -17.71
CA ARG A 128 -9.83 13.36 -19.15
C ARG A 128 -11.22 12.79 -19.43
N PHE A 129 -11.70 11.86 -18.61
CA PHE A 129 -13.06 11.34 -18.75
C PHE A 129 -14.13 12.38 -18.39
N ILE A 130 -13.95 13.12 -17.29
CA ILE A 130 -14.88 14.16 -16.86
C ILE A 130 -14.98 15.29 -17.90
N ILE A 131 -13.86 15.70 -18.50
CA ILE A 131 -13.85 16.73 -19.56
C ILE A 131 -14.57 16.24 -20.83
N ARG A 132 -14.46 14.94 -21.15
CA ARG A 132 -15.13 14.37 -22.32
C ARG A 132 -16.63 14.17 -22.11
N SER A 133 -17.07 13.88 -20.89
CA SER A 133 -18.49 13.72 -20.59
C SER A 133 -19.25 15.06 -20.59
N THR A 134 -18.60 16.16 -20.20
CA THR A 134 -19.21 17.51 -20.20
C THR A 134 -19.29 18.16 -21.59
N ARG A 135 -18.59 17.64 -22.59
CA ARG A 135 -18.62 18.13 -23.98
C ARG A 135 -19.64 17.41 -24.87
N ARG A 136 -20.35 16.41 -24.33
CA ARG A 136 -21.46 15.71 -25.00
C ARG A 136 -22.78 16.21 -24.43
#